data_AF-A0A7S3TJY7-F1
#
_entry.id   AF-A0A7S3TJY7-F1
#
_cell.length_a   1.000
_cell.length_b   1.000
_cell.length_c   1.000
_cell.angle_alpha   90.00
_cell.angle_beta   90.00
_cell.angle_gamma   90.00
#
_symmetry.space_group_name_H-M   'P 1'
#
loop_
_entity.id
_entity.type
_entity.pdbx_description
1 polymer ?
#
loop_
_entity_poly.entity_id
_entity_poly.type
_entity_poly.pdbx_seq_one_letter_code
_entity_poly.pdbx_strand_id
1 'polypeptide(L)'
;VIQTGPTSYSLVLACDVNTRGHTQWFLFRVANAQAGIAYRLSIVNMMKPDSLFAKGMRPLLYSEAQAARKRAGWRRCGEHICYFANQYSYAAPLKRKGSKGNKGNKGGGDGVTNDASNLQPFYT
;
A
#
# COMPACT_ATOMS: atom_id res chain seq x y z
N VAL A 1 2.87 -7.57 -8.56
CA VAL A 1 4.29 -7.34 -8.15
C VAL A 1 5.02 -6.74 -9.33
N ILE A 2 5.91 -5.77 -9.10
CA ILE A 2 6.69 -5.12 -10.15
C ILE A 2 8.17 -5.16 -9.75
N GLN A 3 9.04 -5.71 -10.60
CA GLN A 3 10.49 -5.66 -10.40
C GLN A 3 11.01 -4.30 -10.87
N THR A 4 11.62 -3.54 -9.96
CA THR A 4 12.10 -2.17 -10.22
C THR A 4 13.62 -2.08 -10.35
N GLY A 5 14.32 -3.20 -10.12
CA GLY A 5 15.76 -3.35 -10.34
C GLY A 5 16.20 -4.81 -10.12
N PRO A 6 17.51 -5.10 -10.21
CA PRO A 6 18.01 -6.49 -10.11
C PRO A 6 17.56 -7.21 -8.82
N THR A 7 17.54 -6.50 -7.70
CA THR A 7 17.13 -7.02 -6.38
C THR A 7 16.06 -6.18 -5.69
N SER A 8 15.40 -5.27 -6.44
CA SER A 8 14.37 -4.35 -5.92
C SER A 8 12.99 -4.67 -6.48
N TYR A 9 11.99 -4.72 -5.61
CA TYR A 9 10.62 -5.11 -5.96
C TYR A 9 9.61 -4.21 -5.26
N SER A 10 8.61 -3.77 -6.02
CA SER A 10 7.43 -3.08 -5.52
C SER A 10 6.26 -4.06 -5.40
N LEU A 11 5.64 -4.05 -4.22
CA LEU A 11 4.50 -4.87 -3.86
C LEU A 11 3.28 -3.97 -3.67
N VAL A 12 2.18 -4.36 -4.30
CA VAL A 12 0.85 -3.76 -4.11
C VAL A 12 0.00 -4.84 -3.45
N LEU A 13 -0.53 -4.54 -2.27
CA LEU A 13 -1.37 -5.45 -1.51
C LEU A 13 -2.83 -5.32 -1.95
N ALA A 14 -3.57 -6.42 -1.87
CA ALA A 14 -5.03 -6.35 -1.96
C ALA A 14 -5.57 -5.63 -0.71
N CYS A 15 -6.64 -4.85 -0.90
CA CYS A 15 -7.34 -4.21 0.21
C CYS A 15 -8.12 -5.26 1.02
N ASP A 16 -8.30 -4.99 2.32
CA ASP A 16 -9.10 -5.82 3.21
C ASP A 16 -10.57 -5.84 2.73
N VAL A 17 -11.15 -7.05 2.68
CA VAL A 17 -12.55 -7.26 2.34
C VAL A 17 -13.44 -6.45 3.30
N ASN A 18 -14.51 -5.86 2.78
CA ASN A 18 -15.46 -5.03 3.54
C ASN A 18 -14.89 -3.73 4.12
N THR A 19 -13.72 -3.27 3.66
CA THR A 19 -13.17 -1.96 4.02
C THR A 19 -13.12 -1.03 2.82
N ARG A 20 -13.04 0.28 3.07
CA ARG A 20 -12.81 1.28 2.01
C ARG A 20 -11.31 1.43 1.75
N GLY A 21 -10.71 0.34 1.26
CA GLY A 21 -9.32 0.32 0.80
C GLY A 21 -8.28 -0.01 1.87
N HIS A 22 -8.67 -0.29 3.12
CA HIS A 22 -7.72 -0.52 4.21
C HIS A 22 -6.74 -1.63 3.84
N THR A 23 -5.46 -1.32 4.05
CA THR A 23 -4.36 -2.21 3.75
C THR A 23 -3.44 -2.17 4.96
N GLN A 24 -3.50 -3.22 5.79
CA GLN A 24 -2.79 -3.25 7.07
C GLN A 24 -1.89 -4.47 7.26
N TRP A 25 -2.39 -5.64 6.86
CA TRP A 25 -1.67 -6.90 7.01
C TRP A 25 -1.06 -7.33 5.69
N PHE A 26 0.12 -7.93 5.76
CA PHE A 26 0.76 -8.56 4.61
C PHE A 26 1.28 -9.93 5.01
N LEU A 27 1.14 -10.86 4.07
CA LEU A 27 1.76 -12.17 4.11
C LEU A 27 2.05 -12.56 2.67
N PHE A 28 3.33 -12.77 2.35
CA PHE A 28 3.75 -13.18 1.02
C PHE A 28 4.97 -14.10 1.12
N ARG A 29 5.21 -14.86 0.05
CA ARG A 29 6.37 -15.75 -0.08
C ARG A 29 7.33 -15.18 -1.11
N VAL A 30 8.62 -15.28 -0.79
CA VAL A 30 9.71 -15.07 -1.76
C VAL A 30 10.33 -16.44 -2.03
N ALA A 31 10.45 -16.80 -3.30
CA ALA A 31 11.11 -18.03 -3.75
C ALA A 31 12.33 -17.68 -4.60
N ASN A 32 13.24 -18.65 -4.75
CA ASN A 32 14.46 -18.52 -5.57
C ASN A 32 15.38 -17.36 -5.14
N ALA A 33 15.36 -16.98 -3.87
CA ALA A 33 16.29 -16.00 -3.32
C ALA A 33 17.71 -16.60 -3.24
N GLN A 34 18.70 -15.85 -3.69
CA GLN A 34 20.11 -16.24 -3.63
C GLN A 34 20.71 -15.87 -2.28
N ALA A 35 21.52 -16.78 -1.72
CA ALA A 35 22.22 -16.53 -0.48
C ALA A 35 23.25 -15.40 -0.63
N GLY A 36 23.38 -14.55 0.38
CA GLY A 36 24.31 -13.42 0.38
C GLY A 36 23.84 -12.18 -0.39
N ILE A 37 22.66 -12.23 -1.03
CA ILE A 37 22.10 -11.09 -1.76
C ILE A 37 21.06 -10.36 -0.91
N ALA A 38 21.19 -9.04 -0.83
CA ALA A 38 20.21 -8.16 -0.21
C ALA A 38 19.08 -7.83 -1.20
N TYR A 39 17.84 -8.13 -0.80
CA TYR A 39 16.64 -7.83 -1.56
C TYR A 39 15.86 -6.69 -0.91
N ARG A 40 15.46 -5.70 -1.71
CA ARG A 40 14.64 -4.57 -1.27
C ARG A 40 13.19 -4.78 -1.69
N LEU A 41 12.29 -4.81 -0.71
CA LEU A 41 10.85 -4.97 -0.92
C LEU A 41 10.15 -3.69 -0.47
N SER A 42 9.44 -3.03 -1.38
CA SER A 42 8.70 -1.80 -1.13
C SER A 42 7.20 -2.07 -1.23
N ILE A 43 6.48 -2.01 -0.11
CA ILE A 43 5.01 -2.09 -0.10
C ILE A 43 4.47 -0.67 -0.31
N VAL A 44 3.86 -0.41 -1.46
CA VAL A 44 3.61 0.97 -1.93
C VAL A 44 2.22 1.51 -1.60
N ASN A 45 1.29 0.67 -1.17
CA ASN A 45 -0.11 1.06 -0.93
C ASN A 45 -0.57 0.90 0.52
N MET A 46 0.33 1.01 1.50
CA MET A 46 -0.06 1.08 2.91
C MET A 46 -0.82 2.39 3.18
N MET A 47 -1.94 2.33 3.89
CA MET A 47 -2.81 3.50 4.07
C MET A 47 -2.55 4.32 5.31
N LYS A 48 -1.96 3.73 6.35
CA LYS A 48 -1.87 4.42 7.63
C LYS A 48 -0.91 5.61 7.54
N PRO A 49 -1.21 6.73 8.20
CA PRO A 49 -0.30 7.87 8.22
C PRO A 49 0.99 7.58 9.01
N ASP A 50 0.91 6.68 10.00
CA ASP A 50 2.05 6.26 10.84
C ASP A 50 2.01 4.74 11.04
N SER A 51 3.16 4.17 11.42
CA SER A 51 3.34 2.74 11.60
C SER A 51 4.38 2.45 12.67
N LEU A 52 4.17 1.36 13.42
CA LEU A 52 5.18 0.84 14.34
C LEU A 52 6.50 0.49 13.63
N PHE A 53 6.46 0.24 12.31
CA PHE A 53 7.67 0.07 11.50
C PHE A 53 8.54 1.34 11.48
N ALA A 54 7.96 2.54 11.53
CA ALA A 54 8.71 3.79 11.71
C ALA A 54 9.36 3.90 13.10
N LYS A 55 8.85 3.14 14.07
CA LYS A 55 9.28 3.15 15.48
C LYS A 55 10.07 1.90 15.86
N GLY A 56 10.71 1.25 14.89
CA GLY A 56 11.63 0.13 15.12
C GLY A 56 11.02 -1.27 15.09
N MET A 57 9.71 -1.41 14.83
CA MET A 57 9.14 -2.74 14.57
C MET A 57 9.77 -3.37 13.33
N ARG A 58 9.98 -4.69 13.36
CA ARG A 58 10.56 -5.47 12.28
C ARG A 58 9.55 -6.48 11.71
N PRO A 59 9.55 -6.77 10.39
CA PRO A 59 8.71 -7.81 9.83
C PRO A 59 9.08 -9.18 10.41
N LEU A 60 8.12 -10.11 10.37
CA LEU A 60 8.38 -11.51 10.68
C LEU A 60 8.72 -12.25 9.38
N LEU A 61 9.75 -13.07 9.44
CA LEU A 61 10.16 -13.95 8.36
C LEU A 61 10.25 -15.38 8.87
N TYR A 62 9.72 -16.27 8.05
CA TYR A 62 9.92 -17.70 8.15
C TYR A 62 10.80 -18.16 7.00
N SER A 63 11.78 -19.01 7.29
CA SER A 63 12.67 -19.60 6.28
C SER A 63 12.55 -21.11 6.37
N GLU A 64 12.01 -21.73 5.33
CA GLU A 64 11.92 -23.19 5.22
C GLU A 64 13.28 -23.86 5.41
N ALA A 65 14.33 -23.27 4.82
CA ALA A 65 15.70 -23.75 4.92
C ALA A 65 16.29 -23.65 6.35
N GLN A 66 15.95 -22.60 7.11
CA GLN A 66 16.35 -22.49 8.53
C GLN A 66 15.51 -23.40 9.43
N ALA A 67 14.21 -23.53 9.15
CA ALA A 67 13.33 -24.43 9.87
C ALA A 67 13.80 -25.89 9.75
N ALA A 68 14.14 -26.35 8.54
CA ALA A 68 14.63 -27.71 8.31
C ALA A 68 15.97 -27.99 9.02
N ARG A 69 16.92 -27.04 8.97
CA ARG A 69 18.27 -27.26 9.53
C ARG A 69 18.38 -27.02 11.03
N LYS A 70 17.62 -26.06 11.56
CA LYS A 70 17.78 -25.54 12.93
C LYS A 70 16.50 -25.60 13.76
N ARG A 71 15.41 -26.15 13.22
CA ARG A 71 14.07 -26.10 13.83
C ARG A 71 13.64 -24.68 14.21
N ALA A 72 14.09 -23.70 13.42
CA ALA A 72 13.78 -22.30 13.64
C ALA A 72 12.34 -21.97 13.22
N GLY A 73 11.65 -21.15 14.03
CA GLY A 73 10.32 -20.62 13.72
C GLY A 73 10.38 -19.23 13.06
N TRP A 74 9.26 -18.51 13.18
CA TRP A 74 9.17 -17.11 12.77
C TRP A 74 10.11 -16.23 13.59
N ARG A 75 10.84 -15.34 12.91
CA ARG A 75 11.76 -14.40 13.57
C ARG A 75 11.62 -12.99 13.01
N ARG A 76 11.90 -12.00 13.85
CA ARG A 76 12.03 -10.61 13.39
C ARG A 76 13.24 -10.50 12.45
N CYS A 77 13.07 -9.83 11.32
CA CYS A 77 14.13 -9.69 10.31
C CYS A 77 14.08 -8.31 9.63
N GLY A 78 14.95 -8.11 8.64
CA GLY A 78 14.98 -6.90 7.84
C GLY A 78 15.85 -5.82 8.47
N GLU A 79 16.40 -5.00 7.58
CA GLU A 79 17.27 -3.87 7.87
C GLU A 79 16.78 -2.67 7.07
N HIS A 80 17.15 -1.46 7.48
CA HIS A 80 16.78 -0.20 6.81
C HIS A 80 15.27 -0.08 6.55
N ILE A 81 14.48 -0.40 7.57
CA ILE A 81 13.02 -0.34 7.50
C ILE A 81 12.60 1.11 7.68
N CYS A 82 11.87 1.62 6.69
CA CYS A 82 11.28 2.93 6.71
C CYS A 82 9.79 2.84 6.39
N TYR A 83 9.02 3.79 6.89
CA TYR A 83 7.61 3.94 6.60
C TYR A 83 7.34 5.39 6.26
N PHE A 84 6.69 5.62 5.13
CA PHE A 84 6.31 6.94 4.67
C PHE A 84 4.82 6.96 4.39
N ALA A 85 4.19 8.11 4.64
CA ALA A 85 2.79 8.31 4.27
C ALA A 85 2.63 8.12 2.76
N ASN A 86 1.59 7.39 2.38
CA ASN A 86 1.27 7.14 0.98
C ASN A 86 0.81 8.43 0.29
N GLN A 87 1.27 8.65 -0.94
CA GLN A 87 0.91 9.80 -1.77
C GLN A 87 -0.41 9.60 -2.52
N TYR A 88 -0.93 8.38 -2.58
CA TYR A 88 -2.24 8.10 -3.19
C TYR A 88 -3.36 8.55 -2.25
N SER A 89 -4.10 9.59 -2.65
CA SER A 89 -5.35 9.97 -2.01
C SER A 89 -6.46 9.02 -2.47
N TYR A 90 -6.99 8.23 -1.54
CA TYR A 90 -8.22 7.48 -1.82
C TYR A 90 -9.32 8.50 -2.04
N ALA A 91 -9.92 8.49 -3.23
CA ALA A 91 -10.99 9.41 -3.57
C ALA A 91 -12.05 9.38 -2.46
N ALA A 92 -12.39 10.57 -1.95
CA ALA A 92 -13.48 10.68 -1.00
C ALA A 92 -14.75 10.10 -1.64
N PRO A 93 -15.60 9.38 -0.89
CA PRO A 93 -16.87 8.91 -1.44
C PRO A 93 -17.60 10.10 -2.04
N LEU A 94 -18.10 9.95 -3.28
CA LEU A 94 -18.99 10.95 -3.87
C LEU A 94 -20.07 11.26 -2.82
N LYS A 95 -20.14 12.50 -2.34
CA LYS A 95 -21.27 12.95 -1.54
C LYS A 95 -22.50 12.71 -2.43
N ARG A 96 -23.34 11.73 -2.07
CA ARG A 96 -24.69 11.61 -2.66
C ARG A 96 -25.31 13.00 -2.54
N LYS A 97 -25.61 13.64 -3.68
CA LYS A 97 -26.40 14.87 -3.71
C LYS A 97 -27.71 14.54 -3.00
N GLY A 98 -27.84 14.94 -1.74
CA GLY A 98 -29.15 15.07 -1.12
C GLY A 98 -29.92 16.06 -1.98
N SER A 99 -31.11 15.68 -2.43
CA SER A 99 -32.03 16.59 -3.09
C SER A 99 -32.31 17.76 -2.14
N LYS A 100 -31.61 18.88 -2.35
CA LYS A 100 -31.90 20.15 -1.68
C LYS A 100 -32.77 20.96 -2.61
N GLY A 101 -33.98 21.25 -2.14
CA GLY A 101 -34.94 22.13 -2.79
C GLY A 101 -34.34 23.48 -3.19
N ASN A 102 -34.83 23.97 -4.32
CA ASN A 102 -34.45 25.17 -5.03
C ASN A 102 -34.55 26.46 -4.19
N LYS A 103 -33.45 27.23 -4.06
CA LYS A 103 -33.47 28.70 -3.89
C LYS A 103 -32.20 29.36 -4.47
N GLY A 104 -32.35 29.99 -5.65
CA GLY A 104 -31.91 31.36 -6.01
C GLY A 104 -30.44 31.83 -5.89
N ASN A 105 -29.74 31.82 -7.04
CA ASN A 105 -28.78 32.77 -7.66
C ASN A 105 -27.93 33.80 -6.86
N LYS A 106 -26.59 33.82 -7.08
CA LYS A 106 -25.79 34.92 -7.72
C LYS A 106 -24.24 34.70 -7.67
N GLY A 107 -23.58 34.82 -8.84
CA GLY A 107 -22.34 35.60 -9.05
C GLY A 107 -20.93 34.96 -8.90
N GLY A 108 -20.24 34.76 -10.03
CA GLY A 108 -18.87 35.27 -10.30
C GLY A 108 -17.62 34.41 -9.95
N GLY A 109 -16.83 34.05 -10.99
CA GLY A 109 -15.35 34.12 -10.96
C GLY A 109 -14.52 32.83 -10.80
N ASP A 110 -14.02 32.33 -11.94
CA ASP A 110 -12.76 31.61 -12.23
C ASP A 110 -12.24 30.49 -11.31
N GLY A 111 -12.43 29.24 -11.76
CA GLY A 111 -11.71 28.07 -11.27
C GLY A 111 -11.41 27.10 -12.40
N VAL A 112 -10.13 26.96 -12.75
CA VAL A 112 -9.61 25.97 -13.70
C VAL A 112 -10.12 24.58 -13.30
N THR A 113 -10.96 23.99 -14.13
CA THR A 113 -11.46 22.62 -13.96
C THR A 113 -10.47 21.64 -14.57
N ASN A 114 -9.82 20.83 -13.73
CA ASN A 114 -9.09 19.68 -14.22
C ASN A 114 -10.11 18.59 -14.59
N ASP A 115 -10.22 18.34 -15.88
CA ASP A 115 -11.08 17.33 -16.49
C ASP A 115 -10.79 15.93 -15.90
N ALA A 116 -11.81 15.34 -15.29
CA ALA A 116 -11.78 14.00 -14.68
C ALA A 116 -12.14 12.90 -15.68
N SER A 117 -12.13 13.19 -16.98
CA SER A 117 -12.49 12.23 -18.04
C SER A 117 -11.53 11.05 -18.19
N ASN A 118 -10.34 11.07 -17.57
CA ASN A 118 -9.29 10.10 -17.90
C ASN A 118 -8.91 9.08 -16.81
N LEU A 119 -9.79 8.77 -15.86
CA LEU A 119 -9.58 7.63 -14.96
C LEU A 119 -10.63 6.55 -15.23
N GLN A 120 -10.28 5.67 -16.16
CA GLN A 120 -10.98 4.40 -16.34
C GLN A 120 -10.76 3.51 -15.10
N PRO A 121 -11.83 2.93 -14.50
CA PRO A 121 -11.65 1.98 -13.42
C PRO A 121 -11.13 0.66 -13.99
N PHE A 122 -9.92 0.26 -13.59
CA PHE A 122 -9.47 -1.11 -13.77
C PHE A 122 -10.25 -2.02 -12.81
N TYR A 123 -11.22 -2.75 -13.36
CA TYR A 123 -11.70 -3.99 -12.76
C TYR A 123 -10.94 -5.14 -13.44
N THR A 124 -10.43 -6.06 -12.62
CA THR A 124 -9.80 -7.31 -13.06
C THR A 124 -10.76 -8.16 -13.89
#